data_AF-A0A0N5C999-F1
#
_entry.id   AF-A0A0N5C999-F1
#
_cell.length_a   1.000
_cell.length_b   1.000
_cell.length_c   1.000
_cell.angle_alpha   90.00
_cell.angle_beta   90.00
_cell.angle_gamma   90.00
#
_symmetry.space_group_name_H-M   'P 1'
#
loop_
_entity.id
_entity.type
_entity.pdbx_description
1 polymer ?
#
loop_
_entity_poly.entity_id
_entity_poly.type
_entity_poly.pdbx_seq_one_letter_code
_entity_poly.pdbx_strand_id
1 'polypeptide(L)'
;MRGLVPTKVLGKFTCHGAPEKNVQVVILVRNIWGKQTAISTVRTGLNGLLLMSIPDATFKSKEVLLRIGHHCGDPTPGCQMIFTRPLPSKDRNNRRTSYRRYYQLGNTELGRVPFSQTKVCSNGPRRKMSLLNRRH
;
A
#
# COMPACT_ATOMS: atom_id res chain seq x y z
N MET A 1 24.82 -8.93 -21.56
CA MET A 1 23.78 -8.00 -21.03
C MET A 1 23.19 -8.58 -19.75
N ARG A 2 23.51 -8.05 -18.56
CA ARG A 2 22.88 -8.49 -17.30
C ARG A 2 21.51 -7.79 -17.20
N GLY A 3 20.46 -8.44 -17.69
CA GLY A 3 19.10 -7.94 -17.60
C GLY A 3 18.72 -7.66 -16.15
N LEU A 4 18.26 -6.45 -15.88
CA LEU A 4 17.75 -6.05 -14.56
C LEU A 4 16.44 -6.81 -14.32
N VAL A 5 16.51 -7.91 -13.56
CA VAL A 5 15.32 -8.70 -13.22
C VAL A 5 14.52 -7.92 -12.16
N PRO A 6 13.23 -7.66 -12.37
CA PRO A 6 12.41 -6.93 -11.40
C PRO A 6 12.16 -7.77 -10.14
N THR A 7 12.03 -7.09 -8.99
CA THR A 7 11.58 -7.70 -7.75
C THR A 7 10.08 -7.95 -7.82
N LYS A 8 9.64 -9.19 -7.64
CA LYS A 8 8.22 -9.54 -7.53
C LYS A 8 7.78 -9.42 -6.09
N VAL A 9 6.64 -8.79 -5.84
CA VAL A 9 5.98 -8.77 -4.53
C VAL A 9 4.73 -9.64 -4.63
N LEU A 10 4.62 -10.60 -3.72
CA LEU A 10 3.53 -11.56 -3.61
C LEU A 10 2.87 -11.41 -2.26
N GLY A 11 1.54 -11.46 -2.20
CA GLY A 11 0.81 -11.43 -0.93
C GLY A 11 -0.62 -11.92 -1.08
N LYS A 12 -1.25 -12.20 0.05
CA LYS A 12 -2.69 -12.45 0.13
C LYS A 12 -3.25 -11.56 1.24
N PHE A 13 -4.34 -10.88 0.95
CA PHE A 13 -5.06 -10.08 1.93
C PHE A 13 -6.34 -10.78 2.33
N THR A 14 -6.60 -10.79 3.63
CA THR A 14 -7.81 -11.36 4.21
C THR A 14 -8.46 -10.35 5.16
N CYS A 15 -9.77 -10.46 5.31
CA CYS A 15 -10.60 -9.70 6.22
C CYS A 15 -11.51 -10.67 6.99
N HIS A 16 -11.32 -10.77 8.29
CA HIS A 16 -12.01 -11.72 9.16
C HIS A 16 -11.95 -13.17 8.63
N GLY A 17 -10.80 -13.55 8.07
CA GLY A 17 -10.56 -14.88 7.49
C GLY A 17 -11.06 -15.07 6.05
N ALA A 18 -11.84 -14.13 5.48
CA ALA A 18 -12.25 -14.16 4.09
C ALA A 18 -11.23 -13.42 3.19
N PRO A 19 -11.02 -13.83 1.92
CA PRO A 19 -10.15 -13.10 1.00
C PRO A 19 -10.71 -11.70 0.69
N GLU A 20 -9.87 -10.67 0.82
CA GLU A 20 -10.27 -9.28 0.58
C GLU A 20 -9.94 -8.84 -0.85
N LYS A 21 -10.97 -8.56 -1.64
CA LYS A 21 -10.85 -8.03 -3.01
C LYS A 21 -10.65 -6.52 -3.03
N ASN A 22 -10.14 -6.00 -4.14
CA ASN A 22 -9.98 -4.56 -4.40
C ASN A 22 -9.09 -3.82 -3.38
N VAL A 23 -8.24 -4.52 -2.64
CA VAL A 23 -7.23 -3.89 -1.78
C VAL A 23 -6.25 -3.15 -2.67
N GLN A 24 -6.14 -1.84 -2.49
CA GLN A 24 -5.25 -0.99 -3.26
C GLN A 24 -3.84 -1.02 -2.65
N VAL A 25 -2.85 -1.41 -3.45
CA VAL A 25 -1.44 -1.41 -3.04
C VAL A 25 -0.66 -0.47 -3.95
N VAL A 26 -0.09 0.58 -3.36
CA VAL A 26 0.68 1.61 -4.04
C VAL A 26 2.15 1.48 -3.66
N ILE A 27 3.03 1.41 -4.66
CA ILE A 27 4.48 1.52 -4.46
C ILE A 27 4.80 3.00 -4.30
N LEU A 28 5.34 3.35 -3.14
CA LEU A 28 5.90 4.66 -2.89
C LEU A 28 7.42 4.55 -2.82
N VAL A 29 8.11 5.57 -3.30
CA VAL A 29 9.52 5.79 -2.99
C VAL A 29 9.68 7.02 -2.15
N ARG A 30 10.47 6.92 -1.09
CA ARG A 30 10.90 8.03 -0.28
C ARG A 30 12.36 8.37 -0.60
N ASN A 31 12.61 9.63 -0.92
CA ASN A 31 13.96 10.14 -1.13
C ASN A 31 14.61 10.57 0.20
N ILE A 32 15.88 10.98 0.15
CA ILE A 32 16.64 11.44 1.34
C ILE A 32 16.03 12.67 2.04
N TRP A 33 15.19 13.45 1.34
CA TRP A 33 14.45 14.59 1.90
C TRP A 33 13.07 14.21 2.43
N GLY A 34 12.74 12.92 2.51
CA GLY A 34 11.45 12.44 3.02
C GLY A 34 10.26 12.57 2.06
N LYS A 35 10.45 13.15 0.86
CA LYS A 35 9.39 13.29 -0.14
C LYS A 35 9.02 11.92 -0.70
N GLN A 36 7.72 11.61 -0.68
CA GLN A 36 7.17 10.35 -1.19
C GLN A 36 6.58 10.55 -2.59
N THR A 37 6.92 9.66 -3.52
CA THR A 37 6.36 9.64 -4.89
C THR A 37 5.76 8.27 -5.18
N ALA A 38 4.53 8.25 -5.68
CA ALA A 38 3.89 7.03 -6.15
C ALA A 38 4.47 6.61 -7.51
N ILE A 39 4.80 5.32 -7.65
CA ILE A 39 5.37 4.75 -8.88
C ILE A 39 4.34 3.93 -9.62
N SER A 40 3.61 3.08 -8.90
CA SER A 40 2.66 2.17 -9.49
C SER A 40 1.65 1.72 -8.45
N THR A 41 0.46 1.37 -8.92
CA THR A 41 -0.69 0.98 -8.12
C THR A 41 -1.25 -0.31 -8.69
N VAL A 42 -1.51 -1.28 -7.81
CA VAL A 42 -2.15 -2.55 -8.14
C VAL A 42 -3.32 -2.78 -7.19
N ARG A 43 -4.34 -3.50 -7.63
CA ARG A 43 -5.47 -3.93 -6.79
C ARG A 43 -5.52 -5.44 -6.72
N THR A 44 -5.94 -5.99 -5.58
CA THR A 44 -6.17 -7.43 -5.45
C THR A 44 -7.40 -7.88 -6.22
N GLY A 45 -7.33 -9.09 -6.77
CA GLY A 45 -8.47 -9.77 -7.40
C GLY A 45 -9.46 -10.35 -6.38
N LEU A 46 -10.43 -11.12 -6.87
CA LEU A 46 -11.50 -11.75 -6.06
C LEU A 46 -10.98 -12.70 -4.98
N ASN A 47 -9.81 -13.30 -5.17
CA ASN A 47 -9.17 -14.22 -4.24
C ASN A 47 -8.26 -13.52 -3.22
N GLY A 48 -8.23 -12.18 -3.21
CA GLY A 48 -7.37 -11.38 -2.35
C GLY A 48 -5.88 -11.50 -2.62
N LEU A 49 -5.48 -12.11 -3.75
CA LEU A 49 -4.08 -12.24 -4.12
C LEU A 49 -3.54 -10.94 -4.73
N LEU A 50 -2.31 -10.63 -4.37
CA LEU A 50 -1.50 -9.56 -4.91
C LEU A 50 -0.27 -10.18 -5.60
N LEU A 51 -0.07 -9.78 -6.86
CA LEU A 51 1.18 -9.98 -7.58
C LEU A 51 1.55 -8.67 -8.26
N MET A 52 2.73 -8.16 -7.96
CA MET A 52 3.22 -6.92 -8.56
C MET A 52 4.74 -6.98 -8.79
N SER A 53 5.23 -6.14 -9.69
CA SER A 53 6.65 -6.10 -10.06
C SER A 53 7.22 -4.71 -9.80
N ILE A 54 8.32 -4.64 -9.08
CA ILE A 54 9.04 -3.41 -8.78
C ILE A 54 10.32 -3.41 -9.61
N PRO A 55 10.55 -2.40 -10.46
CA PRO A 55 11.78 -2.27 -11.20
C PRO A 55 12.99 -2.22 -10.26
N ASP A 56 14.05 -2.90 -10.65
CA ASP A 56 15.20 -3.11 -9.78
C ASP A 56 15.97 -1.80 -9.48
N ALA A 57 15.83 -0.83 -10.40
CA ALA A 57 16.34 0.54 -10.29
C ALA A 57 15.66 1.35 -9.16
N THR A 58 14.43 0.99 -8.77
CA THR A 58 13.65 1.68 -7.73
C THR A 58 14.33 1.61 -6.35
N PHE A 59 15.12 0.56 -6.09
CA PHE A 59 15.76 0.31 -4.80
C PHE A 59 17.17 0.94 -4.65
N LYS A 60 17.76 1.52 -5.70
CA LYS A 60 19.19 1.90 -5.69
C LYS A 60 19.54 3.07 -4.77
N SER A 61 18.60 3.96 -4.47
CA SER A 61 18.86 5.18 -3.68
C SER A 61 17.62 5.70 -2.94
N LYS A 62 16.57 4.88 -2.86
CA LYS A 62 15.29 5.28 -2.30
C LYS A 62 14.78 4.18 -1.38
N GLU A 63 14.20 4.59 -0.26
CA GLU A 63 13.41 3.70 0.57
C GLU A 63 12.12 3.38 -0.19
N VAL A 64 11.79 2.09 -0.34
CA VAL A 64 10.58 1.66 -1.02
C VAL A 64 9.54 1.30 0.04
N LEU A 65 8.36 1.88 -0.07
CA LEU A 65 7.25 1.65 0.84
C LEU A 65 6.06 1.08 0.04
N LEU A 66 5.27 0.26 0.70
CA LEU A 66 3.97 -0.19 0.22
C LEU A 66 2.88 0.51 1.03
N ARG A 67 2.10 1.35 0.38
CA ARG A 67 0.89 1.92 0.95
C ARG A 67 -0.29 1.05 0.57
N ILE A 68 -0.96 0.49 1.55
CA ILE A 68 -2.06 -0.46 1.40
C ILE A 68 -3.33 0.22 1.87
N GLY A 69 -4.34 0.29 1.00
CA GLY A 69 -5.67 0.84 1.26
C GLY A 69 -6.74 -0.24 1.11
N HIS A 70 -7.68 -0.34 2.05
CA HIS A 70 -8.74 -1.34 2.05
C HIS A 70 -10.01 -0.85 2.75
N HIS A 71 -11.11 -1.60 2.59
CA HIS A 71 -12.39 -1.31 3.24
C HIS A 71 -12.76 -2.31 4.35
N CYS A 72 -11.96 -3.37 4.54
CA CYS A 72 -12.14 -4.32 5.63
C CYS A 72 -12.38 -3.65 7.00
N GLY A 73 -13.45 -4.04 7.69
CA GLY A 73 -13.79 -3.60 9.04
C GLY A 73 -14.47 -2.22 9.14
N ASP A 74 -14.62 -1.47 8.04
CA ASP A 74 -15.27 -0.16 8.05
C ASP A 74 -16.52 -0.15 7.15
N PRO A 75 -17.73 -0.07 7.72
CA PRO A 75 -18.96 -0.05 6.93
C PRO A 75 -19.23 1.33 6.28
N THR A 76 -18.41 2.36 6.58
CA THR A 76 -18.69 3.73 6.15
C THR A 76 -18.42 3.90 4.65
N PRO A 77 -19.43 4.19 3.81
CA PRO A 77 -19.21 4.41 2.39
C PRO A 77 -18.25 5.58 2.14
N GLY A 78 -17.33 5.42 1.20
CA GLY A 78 -16.36 6.47 0.85
C GLY A 78 -15.20 6.64 1.84
N CYS A 79 -15.12 5.78 2.86
CA CYS A 79 -13.96 5.67 3.74
C CYS A 79 -13.14 4.43 3.44
N GLN A 80 -11.82 4.52 3.58
CA GLN A 80 -10.89 3.40 3.48
C GLN A 80 -9.86 3.50 4.60
N MET A 81 -9.43 2.34 5.11
CA MET A 81 -8.30 2.22 6.01
C MET A 81 -7.02 2.13 5.20
N ILE A 82 -5.99 2.88 5.62
CA ILE A 82 -4.72 2.96 4.92
C ILE A 82 -3.59 2.72 5.91
N PHE A 83 -2.63 1.87 5.58
CA PHE A 83 -1.37 1.76 6.30
C PHE A 83 -0.19 1.70 5.34
N THR A 84 1.00 2.03 5.83
CA THR A 84 2.22 1.99 5.04
C THR A 84 3.20 1.02 5.68
N ARG A 85 3.77 0.12 4.87
CA ARG A 85 4.78 -0.84 5.28
C ARG A 85 6.07 -0.61 4.50
N PRO A 86 7.21 -0.39 5.16
CA PRO A 86 8.48 -0.35 4.45
C PRO A 86 8.80 -1.72 3.87
N LEU A 87 9.26 -1.74 2.62
CA LEU A 87 9.96 -2.91 2.10
C LEU A 87 11.39 -2.84 2.61
N PRO A 88 11.97 -3.95 3.08
CA PRO A 88 13.37 -3.97 3.43
C PRO A 88 14.17 -3.46 2.24
N SER A 89 15.03 -2.48 2.49
CA SER A 89 16.00 -2.02 1.50
C SER A 89 16.84 -3.22 1.06
N LYS A 90 17.41 -3.16 -0.15
CA LYS A 90 18.36 -4.19 -0.58
C LYS A 90 19.44 -4.28 0.49
N ASP A 91 19.51 -5.40 1.22
CA ASP A 91 20.62 -5.65 2.12
C ASP A 91 21.90 -5.42 1.33
N ARG A 92 22.76 -4.56 1.86
CA ARG A 92 24.12 -4.35 1.37
C ARG A 92 24.96 -5.57 1.76
N ASN A 93 24.44 -6.77 1.53
CA ASN A 93 25.13 -8.00 1.86
C ASN A 93 26.25 -8.16 0.83
N ASN A 94 27.47 -7.99 1.32
CA ASN A 94 28.73 -7.89 0.57
C ASN A 94 29.12 -9.18 -0.20
N ARG A 95 28.21 -10.15 -0.30
CA ARG A 95 28.41 -11.41 -1.03
C ARG A 95 27.52 -11.39 -2.27
N ARG A 96 28.20 -11.49 -3.42
CA ARG A 96 27.77 -11.47 -4.83
C ARG A 96 26.53 -12.30 -5.26
N THR A 97 25.62 -12.71 -4.39
CA THR A 97 24.60 -13.71 -4.73
C THR A 97 23.20 -13.33 -4.24
N SER A 98 22.34 -13.10 -5.23
CA SER A 98 20.88 -13.03 -5.20
C SER A 98 20.26 -11.74 -4.62
N TYR A 99 20.00 -10.79 -5.53
CA TYR A 99 18.86 -9.90 -5.39
C TYR A 99 17.64 -10.75 -5.02
N ARG A 100 16.93 -10.45 -3.92
CA ARG A 100 15.68 -11.14 -3.58
C ARG A 100 14.67 -10.89 -4.70
N ARG A 101 14.57 -11.84 -5.63
CA ARG A 101 13.68 -11.80 -6.80
C ARG A 101 12.21 -11.80 -6.40
N TYR A 102 11.92 -12.26 -5.18
CA TYR A 102 10.60 -12.36 -4.61
C TYR A 102 10.61 -11.79 -3.19
N TYR A 103 9.65 -10.93 -2.92
CA TYR A 103 9.30 -10.48 -1.59
C TYR A 103 7.90 -11.00 -1.27
N GLN A 104 7.81 -11.86 -0.26
CA GLN A 104 6.54 -12.39 0.19
C GLN A 104 6.04 -11.54 1.36
N LEU A 105 4.93 -10.83 1.15
CA LEU A 105 4.19 -10.17 2.22
C LEU A 105 3.54 -11.17 3.18
N GLY A 106 3.34 -12.41 2.71
CA GLY A 106 2.59 -13.45 3.40
C GLY A 106 1.08 -13.20 3.34
N ASN A 107 0.35 -13.86 4.24
CA ASN A 107 -1.07 -13.63 4.46
C ASN A 107 -1.22 -12.44 5.43
N THR A 108 -1.81 -11.35 4.97
CA THR A 108 -2.03 -10.14 5.76
C THR A 108 -3.51 -10.05 6.14
N GLU A 109 -3.79 -10.19 7.42
CA GLU A 109 -5.13 -10.06 7.99
C GLU A 109 -5.44 -8.58 8.29
N LEU A 110 -6.23 -7.95 7.42
CA LEU A 110 -6.52 -6.52 7.41
C LEU A 110 -7.34 -6.06 8.62
N GLY A 111 -8.25 -6.91 9.13
CA GLY A 111 -9.08 -6.59 10.29
C GLY A 111 -8.34 -6.67 11.63
N ARG A 112 -7.08 -7.11 11.63
CA ARG A 112 -6.25 -7.25 12.83
C ARG A 112 -4.94 -6.46 12.78
N VAL A 113 -4.71 -5.61 11.77
CA VAL A 113 -3.46 -4.81 11.70
C VAL A 113 -3.57 -3.70 12.76
N PRO A 114 -2.90 -3.83 13.93
CA PRO A 114 -3.48 -3.25 15.12
C PRO A 114 -3.03 -1.80 15.42
N PHE A 115 -2.00 -1.26 14.75
CA PHE A 115 -1.36 -0.03 15.27
C PHE A 115 -0.89 1.03 14.25
N SER A 116 -1.17 0.88 12.95
CA SER A 116 -0.68 1.84 11.95
C SER A 116 -1.66 2.14 10.81
N GLN A 117 -2.94 1.86 11.00
CA GLN A 117 -3.96 2.19 10.02
C GLN A 117 -4.53 3.59 10.28
N THR A 118 -4.73 4.36 9.21
CA THR A 118 -5.38 5.65 9.21
C THR A 118 -6.65 5.55 8.37
N LYS A 119 -7.79 5.92 8.94
CA LYS A 119 -9.04 6.05 8.19
C LYS A 119 -9.00 7.31 7.34
N VAL A 120 -9.20 7.16 6.04
CA VAL A 120 -9.27 8.27 5.08
C VAL A 120 -10.61 8.22 4.37
N CYS A 121 -11.37 9.31 4.48
CA CYS A 121 -12.67 9.44 3.84
C CYS A 121 -12.59 10.50 2.74
N SER A 122 -12.97 10.13 1.52
CA SER A 122 -13.19 11.09 0.44
C SER A 122 -14.54 11.75 0.66
N ASN A 123 -14.59 12.80 1.49
CA ASN A 123 -15.74 13.67 1.76
C ASN A 123 -17.09 12.94 1.99
N GLY A 124 -17.45 12.72 3.26
CA GLY A 124 -18.88 12.66 3.65
C GLY A 124 -19.60 13.95 3.26
N PRO A 125 -20.96 14.00 3.28
CA PRO A 125 -21.74 15.03 2.59
C PRO A 125 -21.20 16.41 2.90
N ARG A 126 -20.95 17.24 1.86
CA ARG A 126 -20.64 18.66 2.02
C ARG A 126 -21.64 19.19 3.03
N ARG A 127 -21.20 19.60 4.24
CA ARG A 127 -22.03 20.41 5.12
C ARG A 127 -22.43 21.60 4.25
N LYS A 128 -23.67 21.62 3.75
CA LYS A 128 -24.29 22.86 3.30
C LYS A 128 -24.26 23.72 4.54
N MET A 129 -23.29 24.63 4.63
CA MET A 129 -23.45 25.84 5.42
C MET A 129 -24.69 26.49 4.80
N SER A 130 -25.87 26.19 5.34
CA SER A 130 -27.00 27.07 5.18
C SER A 130 -26.55 28.35 5.86
N LEU A 131 -26.10 29.31 5.06
CA LEU A 131 -26.16 30.71 5.40
C LEU A 131 -27.64 31.01 5.63
N LEU A 132 -28.11 30.69 6.85
CA LEU A 132 -29.33 31.24 7.35
C LEU A 132 -28.99 32.69 7.67
N ASN A 133 -29.26 33.55 6.69
CA ASN A 133 -29.47 34.97 6.89
C ASN A 133 -30.37 35.15 8.13
N ARG A 134 -29.79 35.44 9.29
CA ARG A 134 -30.50 36.21 10.32
C ARG A 134 -30.22 37.67 10.04
N ARG A 135 -31.06 38.22 9.16
CA ARG A 135 -31.50 39.61 9.31
C ARG A 135 -32.30 39.65 10.60
N HIS A 136 -31.89 40.48 11.55
CA HIS A 136 -32.76 41.33 12.36
C HIS A 136 -31.90 42.45 12.94
#